data_AF-A0A2R7Y2Z0-F1
#
_entry.id   AF-A0A2R7Y2Z0-F1
#
_cell.length_a   1.000
_cell.length_b   1.000
_cell.length_c   1.000
_cell.angle_alpha   90.00
_cell.angle_beta   90.00
_cell.angle_gamma   90.00
#
_symmetry.space_group_name_H-M   'P 1'
#
loop_
_entity.id
_entity.type
_entity.pdbx_description
1 polymer ?
#
loop_
_entity_poly.entity_id
_entity_poly.type
_entity_poly.pdbx_seq_one_letter_code
_entity_poly.pdbx_strand_id
1 'polypeptide(L)'
;MDLSSLKRFEEVASTILWISLIIVVNYIASVFEVPTWVTVGRVTYRITAQPMVGDVDLMISTFLTIASLTPLIVKKVKDLTYVALLTVLTVLTYMYVFKLSLILYSITFSTALALTYVRLGFKKVVYGLLYAVVAFQLPSLIYYVSLMLGFKAVFLAGVSNFMIRFQALTWFLTPTSMVAYVVLLSLSKLKVVKPKDGVGGGLNGLSDSSKHPLRIYLIVGVVLSVLVGLITYLPTVNPYLIPTNVDWIHYYNALNRMARSEDYVSEAFKAWYSFGDRVAYMLLTYWLWRFLNVDLRVFAIYHNVLWLPLYTLSLYYLAKEVLGVERGKYVLLIAPFTPQTLSFLYGGYQADLLAVTLIYFSIALALKPKLWRACLAVAISTLALFTHVWSWTQYLIVLTAYLILTTPLTLKRRWRASLNLRFLLTLTLMTSVGAVIELIGVYRLHIYSSFDLLNTALKLLSRFKPSLKGYLSNLDFYLNIYTGGSLNNPIYYVASIASALTVGFTNDLISLNYLSFLAMTALSGVYAHRILVNTPTALALTTTLSYLEPNDRKALILCLITSFLSKALGFIPNLPLS
;
A
#
# COMPACT_ATOMS: atom_id res chain seq x y z
N MET A 1 41.06 -12.08 15.68
CA MET A 1 39.75 -11.43 15.44
C MET A 1 38.78 -12.51 15.01
N ASP A 2 37.68 -12.72 15.73
CA ASP A 2 36.72 -13.80 15.43
C ASP A 2 36.04 -13.55 14.07
N LEU A 3 36.00 -14.56 13.21
CA LEU A 3 35.36 -14.51 11.88
C LEU A 3 33.87 -14.15 11.98
N SER A 4 33.24 -14.46 13.12
CA SER A 4 31.85 -14.07 13.41
C SER A 4 31.69 -12.56 13.57
N SER A 5 32.66 -11.88 14.19
CA SER A 5 32.65 -10.43 14.37
C SER A 5 32.82 -9.68 13.04
N LEU A 6 33.71 -10.17 12.16
CA LEU A 6 33.96 -9.59 10.84
C LEU A 6 32.71 -9.58 9.96
N LYS A 7 31.94 -10.68 9.96
CA LYS A 7 30.68 -10.76 9.19
C LYS A 7 29.62 -9.77 9.66
N ARG A 8 29.53 -9.51 10.96
CA ARG A 8 28.62 -8.49 11.51
C ARG A 8 29.06 -7.08 11.14
N PHE A 9 30.36 -6.80 11.15
CA PHE A 9 30.91 -5.51 10.72
C PHE A 9 30.61 -5.20 9.25
N GLU A 10 30.67 -6.21 8.36
CA GLU A 10 30.31 -6.06 6.95
C GLU A 10 28.83 -5.72 6.71
N GLU A 11 27.92 -6.28 7.49
CA GLU A 11 26.48 -5.98 7.39
C GLU A 11 26.15 -4.57 7.89
N VAL A 12 26.83 -4.14 8.96
CA VAL A 12 26.77 -2.76 9.46
C VAL A 12 27.31 -1.79 8.42
N ALA A 13 28.41 -2.13 7.73
CA ALA A 13 28.97 -1.30 6.66
C ALA A 13 27.96 -1.06 5.52
N SER A 14 27.26 -2.11 5.06
CA SER A 14 26.22 -1.94 4.03
C SER A 14 25.10 -1.02 4.50
N THR A 15 24.71 -1.09 5.77
CA THR A 15 23.67 -0.24 6.35
C THR A 15 24.11 1.22 6.38
N ILE A 16 25.32 1.48 6.87
CA ILE A 16 25.91 2.83 6.93
C ILE A 16 26.02 3.45 5.53
N LEU A 17 26.41 2.65 4.53
CA LEU A 17 26.49 3.09 3.14
C LEU A 17 25.11 3.55 2.62
N TRP A 18 24.04 2.82 2.93
CA TRP A 18 22.69 3.24 2.53
C TRP A 18 22.17 4.45 3.30
N ILE A 19 22.52 4.60 4.58
CA ILE A 19 22.22 5.83 5.34
C ILE A 19 22.85 7.04 4.65
N SER A 20 24.13 6.92 4.27
CA SER A 20 24.84 7.92 3.48
C SER A 20 24.09 8.26 2.17
N LEU A 21 23.69 7.24 1.39
CA LEU A 21 22.95 7.50 0.15
C LEU A 21 21.65 8.28 0.37
N ILE A 22 20.87 7.89 1.38
CA ILE A 22 19.58 8.50 1.67
C ILE A 22 19.75 10.00 1.95
N ILE A 23 20.78 10.36 2.75
CA ILE A 23 21.12 11.75 3.06
C ILE A 23 21.51 12.51 1.77
N VAL A 24 22.39 11.94 0.96
CA VAL A 24 22.88 12.58 -0.28
C VAL A 24 21.80 12.75 -1.33
N VAL A 25 20.95 11.74 -1.54
CA VAL A 25 19.86 11.84 -2.53
C VAL A 25 18.93 12.99 -2.16
N ASN A 26 18.61 13.12 -0.87
CA ASN A 26 17.79 14.21 -0.39
C ASN A 26 18.51 15.58 -0.48
N TYR A 27 19.80 15.63 -0.18
CA TYR A 27 20.62 16.83 -0.34
C TYR A 27 20.68 17.28 -1.82
N ILE A 28 20.96 16.37 -2.75
CA ILE A 28 20.94 16.62 -4.19
C ILE A 28 19.57 17.15 -4.62
N ALA A 29 18.49 16.51 -4.18
CA ALA A 29 17.14 16.96 -4.48
C ALA A 29 16.89 18.38 -3.96
N SER A 30 17.40 18.72 -2.78
CA SER A 30 17.32 20.08 -2.24
C SER A 30 18.07 21.09 -3.10
N VAL A 31 19.29 20.77 -3.54
CA VAL A 31 20.13 21.64 -4.40
C VAL A 31 19.47 21.92 -5.75
N PHE A 32 18.81 20.91 -6.33
CA PHE A 32 18.10 21.04 -7.61
C PHE A 32 16.66 21.54 -7.46
N GLU A 33 16.29 21.98 -6.27
CA GLU A 33 14.94 22.46 -5.94
C GLU A 33 13.83 21.50 -6.37
N VAL A 34 14.06 20.19 -6.23
CA VAL A 34 13.11 19.16 -6.64
C VAL A 34 11.83 19.33 -5.80
N PRO A 35 10.68 19.58 -6.45
CA PRO A 35 9.43 19.75 -5.73
C PRO A 35 8.94 18.41 -5.19
N THR A 36 8.44 18.43 -3.97
CA THR A 36 7.82 17.30 -3.29
C THR A 36 6.50 17.74 -2.66
N TRP A 37 5.63 16.78 -2.40
CA TRP A 37 4.28 17.02 -1.88
C TRP A 37 4.13 16.41 -0.51
N VAL A 38 3.82 17.24 0.48
CA VAL A 38 3.66 16.82 1.86
C VAL A 38 2.33 17.30 2.39
N THR A 39 1.57 16.38 2.98
CA THR A 39 0.30 16.69 3.64
C THR A 39 0.51 16.91 5.12
N VAL A 40 0.20 18.13 5.59
CA VAL A 40 0.20 18.51 7.00
C VAL A 40 -1.10 19.24 7.27
N GLY A 41 -1.79 18.95 8.37
CA GLY A 41 -3.01 19.66 8.70
C GLY A 41 -4.13 19.48 7.67
N ARG A 42 -4.19 18.35 6.95
CA ARG A 42 -5.08 18.07 5.79
C ARG A 42 -4.82 18.89 4.52
N VAL A 43 -3.79 19.72 4.50
CA VAL A 43 -3.43 20.50 3.32
C VAL A 43 -2.17 19.89 2.71
N THR A 44 -2.22 19.60 1.41
CA THR A 44 -1.05 19.13 0.68
C THR A 44 -0.28 20.33 0.14
N TYR A 45 0.92 20.54 0.67
CA TYR A 45 1.80 21.62 0.28
C TYR A 45 2.82 21.12 -0.75
N ARG A 46 3.09 21.97 -1.74
CA ARG A 46 4.28 21.83 -2.59
C ARG A 46 5.46 22.42 -1.83
N ILE A 47 6.42 21.59 -1.46
CA ILE A 47 7.63 22.03 -0.78
C ILE A 47 8.86 21.53 -1.52
N THR A 48 9.94 22.29 -1.45
CA THR A 48 11.24 21.84 -1.94
C THR A 48 11.80 20.79 -0.98
N ALA A 49 12.48 19.77 -1.51
CA ALA A 49 13.31 18.91 -0.66
C ALA A 49 14.27 19.79 0.16
N GLN A 50 14.52 19.43 1.42
CA GLN A 50 15.45 20.16 2.28
C GLN A 50 16.38 19.16 2.98
N PRO A 51 17.65 19.52 3.20
CA PRO A 51 18.58 18.69 3.94
C PRO A 51 18.11 18.41 5.38
N MET A 52 18.63 17.35 5.98
CA MET A 52 18.37 16.96 7.36
C MET A 52 18.97 17.96 8.36
N VAL A 53 20.22 18.37 8.13
CA VAL A 53 21.01 19.26 9.02
C VAL A 53 21.65 20.42 8.24
N GLY A 54 21.13 20.77 7.06
CA GLY A 54 21.69 21.81 6.21
C GLY A 54 22.91 21.33 5.41
N ASP A 55 23.88 22.23 5.22
CA ASP A 55 25.09 21.99 4.44
C ASP A 55 26.00 20.89 5.03
N VAL A 56 25.83 20.57 6.31
CA VAL A 56 26.60 19.54 7.03
C VAL A 56 26.25 18.12 6.56
N ASP A 57 25.11 17.93 5.89
CA ASP A 57 24.66 16.63 5.38
C ASP A 57 25.71 15.96 4.49
N LEU A 58 26.38 16.72 3.61
CA LEU A 58 27.40 16.15 2.72
C LEU A 58 28.64 15.71 3.51
N MET A 59 29.03 16.46 4.55
CA MET A 59 30.13 16.08 5.43
C MET A 59 29.80 14.80 6.21
N ILE A 60 28.61 14.73 6.79
CA ILE A 60 28.11 13.53 7.49
C ILE A 60 28.14 12.34 6.55
N SER A 61 27.57 12.50 5.35
CA SER A 61 27.49 11.42 4.38
C SER A 61 28.86 10.95 3.92
N THR A 62 29.79 11.88 3.70
CA THR A 62 31.19 11.57 3.38
C THR A 62 31.82 10.72 4.49
N PHE A 63 31.71 11.15 5.74
CA PHE A 63 32.23 10.42 6.89
C PHE A 63 31.63 9.01 6.99
N LEU A 64 30.31 8.88 6.81
CA LEU A 64 29.63 7.59 6.80
C LEU A 64 30.11 6.68 5.66
N THR A 65 30.32 7.23 4.46
CA THR A 65 30.87 6.45 3.34
C THR A 65 32.27 5.92 3.66
N ILE A 66 33.17 6.73 4.22
CA ILE A 66 34.51 6.28 4.66
C ILE A 66 34.39 5.19 5.73
N ALA A 67 33.54 5.43 6.73
CA ALA A 67 33.31 4.48 7.82
C ALA A 67 32.76 3.14 7.28
N SER A 68 31.90 3.16 6.26
CA SER A 68 31.38 1.95 5.60
C SER A 68 32.44 1.20 4.78
N LEU A 69 33.38 1.93 4.18
CA LEU A 69 34.41 1.34 3.33
C LEU A 69 35.57 0.75 4.13
N THR A 70 35.82 1.26 5.34
CA THR A 70 36.92 0.79 6.21
C THR A 70 36.85 -0.72 6.48
N PRO A 71 35.74 -1.31 6.96
CA PRO A 71 35.65 -2.75 7.18
C PRO A 71 35.74 -3.56 5.88
N LEU A 72 35.25 -2.99 4.77
CA LEU A 72 35.27 -3.65 3.48
C LEU A 72 36.69 -3.68 2.91
N ILE A 73 37.58 -2.73 3.17
CA ILE A 73 38.86 -2.64 2.44
C ILE A 73 40.07 -3.20 3.21
N VAL A 74 39.91 -3.59 4.48
CA VAL A 74 40.99 -4.06 5.41
C VAL A 74 41.72 -5.36 5.02
N LYS A 75 41.79 -5.74 3.73
CA LYS A 75 42.71 -6.77 3.24
C LYS A 75 44.05 -6.25 2.68
N LYS A 76 44.13 -5.02 2.15
CA LYS A 76 45.39 -4.41 1.62
C LYS A 76 45.40 -2.89 1.74
N VAL A 77 46.53 -2.31 2.17
CA VAL A 77 46.70 -0.85 2.43
C VAL A 77 46.52 0.02 1.17
N LYS A 78 46.94 -0.47 -0.01
CA LYS A 78 46.88 0.30 -1.28
C LYS A 78 45.45 0.66 -1.71
N ASP A 79 44.48 -0.19 -1.44
CA ASP A 79 43.07 0.05 -1.80
C ASP A 79 42.43 1.11 -0.89
N LEU A 80 42.90 1.21 0.35
CA LEU A 80 42.44 2.19 1.35
C LEU A 80 42.88 3.60 0.96
N THR A 81 44.10 3.74 0.40
CA THR A 81 44.61 5.01 -0.11
C THR A 81 43.78 5.56 -1.26
N TYR A 82 43.30 4.74 -2.20
CA TYR A 82 42.48 5.23 -3.32
C TYR A 82 41.13 5.77 -2.86
N VAL A 83 40.48 5.08 -1.93
CA VAL A 83 39.20 5.52 -1.36
C VAL A 83 39.38 6.76 -0.49
N ALA A 84 40.41 6.80 0.35
CA ALA A 84 40.75 7.98 1.14
C ALA A 84 41.05 9.18 0.22
N LEU A 85 41.80 8.98 -0.86
CA LEU A 85 42.14 10.04 -1.81
C LEU A 85 40.90 10.54 -2.55
N LEU A 86 40.04 9.65 -3.07
CA LEU A 86 38.76 10.02 -3.70
C LEU A 86 37.87 10.81 -2.74
N THR A 87 37.85 10.41 -1.48
CA THR A 87 37.00 11.07 -0.48
C THR A 87 37.55 12.42 -0.07
N VAL A 88 38.86 12.54 0.15
CA VAL A 88 39.54 13.82 0.37
C VAL A 88 39.34 14.74 -0.83
N LEU A 89 39.46 14.22 -2.06
CA LEU A 89 39.20 14.98 -3.28
C LEU A 89 37.75 15.48 -3.35
N THR A 90 36.79 14.67 -2.89
CA THR A 90 35.36 15.02 -2.84
C THR A 90 35.08 16.10 -1.80
N VAL A 91 35.71 16.03 -0.62
CA VAL A 91 35.63 17.07 0.43
C VAL A 91 36.28 18.37 -0.03
N LEU A 92 37.46 18.29 -0.64
CA LEU A 92 38.16 19.48 -1.16
C LEU A 92 37.37 20.10 -2.32
N THR A 93 36.83 19.31 -3.25
CA THR A 93 35.98 19.87 -4.33
C THR A 93 34.65 20.41 -3.81
N TYR A 94 34.10 19.89 -2.71
CA TYR A 94 32.94 20.52 -2.07
C TYR A 94 33.24 21.94 -1.59
N MET A 95 34.43 22.18 -1.03
CA MET A 95 34.85 23.50 -0.57
C MET A 95 35.04 24.53 -1.69
N TYR A 96 35.32 24.08 -2.93
CA TYR A 96 35.71 24.99 -4.03
C TYR A 96 34.80 24.96 -5.28
N VAL A 97 34.10 23.86 -5.57
CA VAL A 97 33.26 23.68 -6.78
C VAL A 97 32.03 22.81 -6.47
N PHE A 98 30.97 23.42 -5.95
CA PHE A 98 29.77 22.76 -5.43
C PHE A 98 29.15 21.71 -6.37
N LYS A 99 28.99 22.00 -7.67
CA LYS A 99 28.36 21.06 -8.63
C LYS A 99 29.27 19.89 -9.02
N LEU A 100 30.59 20.09 -9.07
CA LEU A 100 31.54 19.03 -9.40
C LEU A 100 31.64 18.00 -8.26
N SER A 101 31.49 18.47 -7.02
CA SER A 101 31.47 17.60 -5.83
C SER A 101 30.35 16.55 -5.88
N LEU A 102 29.18 16.87 -6.46
CA LEU A 102 28.06 15.93 -6.60
C LEU A 102 28.36 14.78 -7.58
N ILE A 103 29.07 15.08 -8.66
CA ILE A 103 29.50 14.07 -9.65
C ILE A 103 30.51 13.11 -8.99
N LEU A 104 31.52 13.66 -8.32
CA LEU A 104 32.54 12.88 -7.61
C LEU A 104 31.91 12.03 -6.49
N TYR A 105 30.92 12.59 -5.79
CA TYR A 105 30.17 11.87 -4.78
C TYR A 105 29.38 10.68 -5.37
N SER A 106 28.68 10.91 -6.48
CA SER A 106 27.91 9.88 -7.18
C SER A 106 28.79 8.73 -7.66
N ILE A 107 29.99 9.05 -8.17
CA ILE A 107 31.00 8.05 -8.56
C ILE A 107 31.48 7.28 -7.33
N THR A 108 31.92 7.98 -6.28
CA THR A 108 32.45 7.36 -5.05
C THR A 108 31.42 6.42 -4.42
N PHE A 109 30.16 6.85 -4.35
CA PHE A 109 29.06 6.04 -3.85
C PHE A 109 28.80 4.82 -4.75
N SER A 110 28.72 5.00 -6.06
CA SER A 110 28.47 3.90 -7.01
C SER A 110 29.58 2.85 -6.93
N THR A 111 30.83 3.28 -6.80
CA THR A 111 31.97 2.39 -6.58
C THR A 111 31.85 1.68 -5.23
N ALA A 112 31.49 2.38 -4.16
CA ALA A 112 31.29 1.78 -2.84
C ALA A 112 30.17 0.73 -2.85
N LEU A 113 29.05 1.01 -3.52
CA LEU A 113 27.93 0.10 -3.66
C LEU A 113 28.31 -1.13 -4.50
N ALA A 114 29.02 -0.92 -5.61
CA ALA A 114 29.51 -2.01 -6.45
C ALA A 114 30.48 -2.93 -5.68
N LEU A 115 31.41 -2.35 -4.92
CA LEU A 115 32.32 -3.12 -4.06
C LEU A 115 31.58 -3.89 -2.97
N THR A 116 30.59 -3.26 -2.34
CA THR A 116 29.73 -3.90 -1.33
C THR A 116 28.93 -5.04 -1.94
N TYR A 117 28.38 -4.86 -3.14
CA TYR A 117 27.67 -5.88 -3.89
C TYR A 117 28.56 -7.07 -4.24
N VAL A 118 29.76 -6.83 -4.76
CA VAL A 118 30.72 -7.89 -5.12
C VAL A 118 31.14 -8.70 -3.90
N ARG A 119 31.31 -8.05 -2.73
CA ARG A 119 31.77 -8.72 -1.51
C ARG A 119 30.67 -9.42 -0.73
N LEU A 120 29.52 -8.77 -0.57
CA LEU A 120 28.45 -9.22 0.33
C LEU A 120 27.30 -9.92 -0.41
N GLY A 121 27.21 -9.71 -1.72
CA GLY A 121 26.11 -10.19 -2.56
C GLY A 121 24.83 -9.36 -2.44
N PHE A 122 23.93 -9.57 -3.39
CA PHE A 122 22.66 -8.83 -3.52
C PHE A 122 21.81 -8.83 -2.24
N LYS A 123 21.64 -9.99 -1.60
CA LYS A 123 20.76 -10.15 -0.42
C LYS A 123 21.18 -9.21 0.72
N LYS A 124 22.48 -9.15 1.01
CA LYS A 124 23.01 -8.29 2.09
C LYS A 124 22.89 -6.81 1.76
N VAL A 125 23.14 -6.42 0.50
CA VAL A 125 22.95 -5.04 0.06
C VAL A 125 21.49 -4.58 0.23
N VAL A 126 20.53 -5.42 -0.17
CA VAL A 126 19.10 -5.10 -0.02
C VAL A 126 18.69 -5.00 1.46
N TYR A 127 19.20 -5.90 2.32
CA TYR A 127 18.94 -5.80 3.75
C TYR A 127 19.60 -4.58 4.39
N GLY A 128 20.80 -4.20 3.96
CA GLY A 128 21.43 -2.94 4.37
C GLY A 128 20.52 -1.73 4.11
N LEU A 129 19.81 -1.70 2.98
CA LEU A 129 18.83 -0.65 2.68
C LEU A 129 17.64 -0.71 3.66
N LEU A 130 17.10 -1.90 3.93
CA LEU A 130 16.00 -2.05 4.89
C LEU A 130 16.41 -1.53 6.29
N TYR A 131 17.59 -1.91 6.77
CA TYR A 131 18.10 -1.46 8.07
C TYR A 131 18.42 0.03 8.09
N ALA A 132 18.89 0.60 6.97
CA ALA A 132 19.10 2.04 6.86
C ALA A 132 17.79 2.82 6.95
N VAL A 133 16.73 2.34 6.29
CA VAL A 133 15.38 2.91 6.41
C VAL A 133 14.88 2.79 7.85
N VAL A 134 15.07 1.64 8.51
CA VAL A 134 14.72 1.46 9.94
C VAL A 134 15.45 2.45 10.83
N ALA A 135 16.72 2.75 10.57
CA ALA A 135 17.52 3.68 11.36
C ALA A 135 16.90 5.09 11.43
N PHE A 136 16.21 5.53 10.37
CA PHE A 136 15.45 6.79 10.37
C PHE A 136 13.98 6.63 10.81
N GLN A 137 13.34 5.51 10.49
CA GLN A 137 11.94 5.24 10.83
C GLN A 137 11.74 5.00 12.34
N LEU A 138 12.69 4.40 13.04
CA LEU A 138 12.56 4.14 14.48
C LEU A 138 12.53 5.45 15.30
N PRO A 139 13.44 6.41 15.11
CA PRO A 139 13.32 7.75 15.69
C PRO A 139 11.99 8.43 15.35
N SER A 140 11.56 8.33 14.08
CA SER A 140 10.29 8.92 13.63
C SER A 140 9.07 8.27 14.31
N LEU A 141 9.10 6.96 14.53
CA LEU A 141 8.07 6.24 15.26
C LEU A 141 7.97 6.73 16.70
N ILE A 142 9.10 6.87 17.38
CA ILE A 142 9.15 7.36 18.77
C ILE A 142 8.56 8.76 18.83
N TYR A 143 8.86 9.63 17.85
CA TYR A 143 8.24 10.94 17.72
C TYR A 143 6.71 10.86 17.57
N TYR A 144 6.20 10.08 16.62
CA TYR A 144 4.75 9.96 16.41
C TYR A 144 4.02 9.35 17.62
N VAL A 145 4.60 8.35 18.27
CA VAL A 145 4.06 7.77 19.50
C VAL A 145 4.06 8.82 20.63
N SER A 146 5.12 9.64 20.75
CA SER A 146 5.15 10.72 21.75
C SER A 146 3.99 11.71 21.56
N LEU A 147 3.70 12.10 20.31
CA LEU A 147 2.57 12.97 19.99
C LEU A 147 1.24 12.35 20.43
N MET A 148 1.04 11.06 20.16
CA MET A 148 -0.16 10.33 20.58
C MET A 148 -0.29 10.25 22.11
N LEU A 149 0.83 10.22 22.83
CA LEU A 149 0.87 10.24 24.29
C LEU A 149 0.73 11.66 24.89
N GLY A 150 0.66 12.70 24.06
CA GLY A 150 0.43 14.08 24.50
C GLY A 150 1.69 14.90 24.78
N PHE A 151 2.87 14.48 24.32
CA PHE A 151 4.11 15.28 24.44
C PHE A 151 4.91 15.32 23.13
N LYS A 152 5.66 16.40 22.89
CA LYS A 152 6.45 16.58 21.65
C LYS A 152 7.93 16.28 21.91
N ALA A 153 8.45 15.17 21.41
CA ALA A 153 9.89 14.87 21.45
C ALA A 153 10.67 15.70 20.41
N VAL A 154 10.89 16.99 20.69
CA VAL A 154 11.44 17.99 19.74
C VAL A 154 12.75 17.55 19.08
N PHE A 155 13.64 16.88 19.81
CA PHE A 155 14.92 16.39 19.30
C PHE A 155 14.78 15.32 18.17
N LEU A 156 13.61 14.69 18.04
CA LEU A 156 13.29 13.73 16.97
C LEU A 156 12.50 14.33 15.81
N ALA A 157 12.04 15.58 15.94
CA ALA A 157 11.22 16.23 14.92
C ALA A 157 11.99 16.41 13.60
N GLY A 158 13.29 16.73 13.66
CA GLY A 158 14.14 16.87 12.48
C GLY A 158 14.23 15.60 11.64
N VAL A 159 14.47 14.45 12.29
CA VAL A 159 14.51 13.14 11.62
C VAL A 159 13.14 12.76 11.05
N SER A 160 12.07 13.05 11.79
CA SER A 160 10.69 12.78 11.35
C SER A 160 10.30 13.59 10.12
N ASN A 161 10.64 14.89 10.11
CA ASN A 161 10.43 15.78 8.98
C ASN A 161 11.26 15.38 7.76
N PHE A 162 12.53 15.01 7.98
CA PHE A 162 13.38 14.44 6.93
C PHE A 162 12.72 13.20 6.30
N MET A 163 12.19 12.27 7.12
CA MET A 163 11.57 11.06 6.61
C MET A 163 10.27 11.29 5.86
N ILE A 164 9.42 12.21 6.32
CA ILE A 164 8.21 12.63 5.59
C ILE A 164 8.58 13.11 4.18
N ARG A 165 9.59 13.99 4.09
CA ARG A 165 10.03 14.58 2.83
C ARG A 165 10.74 13.57 1.93
N PHE A 166 11.56 12.70 2.51
CA PHE A 166 12.23 11.65 1.76
C PHE A 166 11.24 10.64 1.15
N GLN A 167 10.19 10.26 1.87
CA GLN A 167 9.09 9.45 1.32
C GLN A 167 8.32 10.20 0.22
N ALA A 168 8.09 11.51 0.39
CA ALA A 168 7.48 12.33 -0.65
C ALA A 168 8.36 12.44 -1.91
N LEU A 169 9.68 12.59 -1.75
CA LEU A 169 10.66 12.64 -2.83
C LEU A 169 10.71 11.34 -3.63
N THR A 170 10.57 10.20 -2.95
CA THR A 170 10.69 8.87 -3.55
C THR A 170 9.38 8.33 -4.13
N TRP A 171 8.37 9.19 -4.33
CA TRP A 171 7.04 8.78 -4.79
C TRP A 171 7.04 8.00 -6.11
N PHE A 172 7.96 8.31 -7.02
CA PHE A 172 8.09 7.66 -8.32
C PHE A 172 8.38 6.16 -8.22
N LEU A 173 8.96 5.70 -7.09
CA LEU A 173 9.16 4.28 -6.83
C LEU A 173 7.84 3.51 -6.73
N THR A 174 6.74 4.16 -6.36
CA THR A 174 5.41 3.53 -6.28
C THR A 174 4.93 3.00 -7.64
N PRO A 175 4.75 3.83 -8.69
CA PRO A 175 4.35 3.34 -10.01
C PRO A 175 5.43 2.48 -10.66
N THR A 176 6.72 2.78 -10.46
CA THR A 176 7.81 1.93 -10.96
C THR A 176 7.74 0.53 -10.37
N SER A 177 7.41 0.40 -9.08
CA SER A 177 7.24 -0.91 -8.42
C SER A 177 6.07 -1.71 -9.00
N MET A 178 4.98 -1.05 -9.38
CA MET A 178 3.84 -1.71 -10.04
C MET A 178 4.21 -2.22 -11.43
N VAL A 179 4.92 -1.43 -12.22
CA VAL A 179 5.44 -1.85 -13.53
C VAL A 179 6.40 -3.03 -13.36
N ALA A 180 7.36 -2.92 -12.44
CA ALA A 180 8.31 -3.98 -12.13
C ALA A 180 7.59 -5.27 -11.70
N TYR A 181 6.54 -5.15 -10.88
CA TYR A 181 5.72 -6.28 -10.46
C TYR A 181 5.09 -7.01 -11.65
N VAL A 182 4.43 -6.28 -12.55
CA VAL A 182 3.78 -6.85 -13.74
C VAL A 182 4.80 -7.52 -14.68
N VAL A 183 5.94 -6.84 -14.92
CA VAL A 183 7.02 -7.37 -15.77
C VAL A 183 7.61 -8.63 -15.16
N LEU A 184 7.97 -8.62 -13.88
CA LEU A 184 8.58 -9.78 -13.21
C LEU A 184 7.62 -10.97 -13.14
N LEU A 185 6.32 -10.74 -12.91
CA LEU A 185 5.33 -11.81 -12.94
C LEU A 185 5.21 -12.42 -14.34
N SER A 186 5.21 -11.58 -15.37
CA SER A 186 5.16 -12.02 -16.77
C SER A 186 6.40 -12.84 -17.15
N LEU A 187 7.60 -12.38 -16.78
CA LEU A 187 8.86 -13.11 -16.98
C LEU A 187 8.90 -14.43 -16.20
N SER A 188 8.33 -14.46 -14.99
CA SER A 188 8.23 -15.68 -14.17
C SER A 188 7.28 -16.71 -14.82
N LYS A 189 6.16 -16.26 -15.40
CA LYS A 189 5.23 -17.13 -16.15
C LYS A 189 5.85 -17.68 -17.43
N LEU A 190 6.66 -16.87 -18.12
CA LEU A 190 7.44 -17.29 -19.30
C LEU A 190 8.63 -18.19 -18.93
N LYS A 191 8.84 -18.50 -17.65
CA LYS A 191 9.97 -19.28 -17.12
C LYS A 191 11.35 -18.70 -17.47
N VAL A 192 11.41 -17.41 -17.84
CA VAL A 192 12.67 -16.68 -18.05
C VAL A 192 13.38 -16.50 -16.70
N VAL A 193 12.59 -16.23 -15.65
CA VAL A 193 13.04 -16.26 -14.27
C VAL A 193 12.50 -17.54 -13.64
N LYS A 194 13.37 -18.37 -13.06
CA LYS A 194 12.93 -19.55 -12.32
C LYS A 194 12.04 -19.08 -11.17
N PRO A 195 10.73 -19.40 -11.16
CA PRO A 195 9.91 -19.08 -10.00
C PRO A 195 10.56 -19.77 -8.80
N LYS A 196 10.66 -19.09 -7.66
CA LYS A 196 11.07 -19.77 -6.45
C LYS A 196 10.04 -20.85 -6.17
N ASP A 197 10.48 -22.11 -6.13
CA ASP A 197 9.65 -23.28 -5.80
C ASP A 197 9.03 -23.06 -4.41
N GLY A 198 7.86 -22.45 -4.37
CA GLY A 198 7.22 -22.06 -3.13
C GLY A 198 5.71 -21.92 -3.19
N VAL A 199 5.11 -22.05 -4.38
CA VAL A 199 3.65 -21.92 -4.57
C VAL A 199 3.05 -23.04 -5.46
N GLY A 200 3.87 -23.94 -6.02
CA GLY A 200 3.40 -25.12 -6.76
C GLY A 200 3.43 -26.45 -5.97
N GLY A 201 4.13 -26.50 -4.83
CA GLY A 201 4.18 -27.66 -3.94
C GLY A 201 3.01 -27.61 -2.97
N GLY A 202 2.19 -28.65 -2.98
CA GLY A 202 0.85 -28.64 -2.43
C GLY A 202 0.71 -28.45 -0.92
N LEU A 203 -0.55 -28.59 -0.54
CA LEU A 203 -1.18 -28.72 0.78
C LEU A 203 -0.44 -29.53 1.86
N ASN A 204 0.73 -30.11 1.59
CA ASN A 204 1.50 -30.95 2.49
C ASN A 204 2.98 -30.58 2.38
N GLY A 205 3.54 -29.82 3.33
CA GLY A 205 5.00 -29.66 3.35
C GLY A 205 5.58 -28.39 3.95
N LEU A 206 4.94 -27.77 4.96
CA LEU A 206 5.65 -26.98 5.96
C LEU A 206 5.05 -27.34 7.31
N SER A 207 5.72 -28.29 7.96
CA SER A 207 5.53 -28.69 9.35
C SER A 207 5.44 -27.48 10.28
N ASP A 208 4.46 -27.56 11.18
CA ASP A 208 4.19 -26.69 12.33
C ASP A 208 5.47 -26.30 13.10
N SER A 209 6.08 -25.17 12.76
CA SER A 209 7.24 -24.66 13.51
C SER A 209 7.05 -23.28 14.13
N SER A 210 5.90 -22.63 13.90
CA SER A 210 5.58 -21.39 14.59
C SER A 210 4.87 -21.70 15.91
N LYS A 211 5.57 -21.47 17.04
CA LYS A 211 5.03 -21.58 18.41
C LYS A 211 3.90 -20.59 18.73
N HIS A 212 3.57 -19.66 17.83
CA HIS A 212 2.57 -18.62 18.11
C HIS A 212 1.18 -19.03 17.59
N PRO A 213 0.19 -19.16 18.47
CA PRO A 213 -1.16 -19.55 18.06
C PRO A 213 -1.79 -18.48 17.16
N LEU A 214 -2.43 -18.90 16.07
CA LEU A 214 -3.22 -18.06 15.15
C LEU A 214 -4.17 -17.10 15.88
N ARG A 215 -4.70 -17.54 17.04
CA ARG A 215 -5.59 -16.72 17.90
C ARG A 215 -4.96 -15.38 18.27
N ILE A 216 -3.66 -15.33 18.56
CA ILE A 216 -2.97 -14.07 18.89
C ILE A 216 -2.99 -13.13 17.69
N TYR A 217 -2.68 -13.63 16.49
CA TYR A 217 -2.70 -12.80 15.28
C TYR A 217 -4.09 -12.28 14.96
N LEU A 218 -5.15 -13.07 15.20
CA LEU A 218 -6.53 -12.63 15.00
C LEU A 218 -6.90 -11.51 15.98
N ILE A 219 -6.63 -11.69 17.26
CA ILE A 219 -6.91 -10.68 18.29
C ILE A 219 -6.11 -9.41 17.99
N VAL A 220 -4.80 -9.54 17.79
CA VAL A 220 -3.93 -8.40 17.49
C VAL A 220 -4.38 -7.70 16.20
N GLY A 221 -4.69 -8.43 15.14
CA GLY A 221 -5.16 -7.84 13.89
C GLY A 221 -6.45 -7.04 14.05
N VAL A 222 -7.45 -7.61 14.72
CA VAL A 222 -8.72 -6.91 15.01
C VAL A 222 -8.49 -5.66 15.86
N VAL A 223 -7.70 -5.78 16.94
CA VAL A 223 -7.38 -4.65 17.82
C VAL A 223 -6.65 -3.55 17.04
N LEU A 224 -5.65 -3.91 16.23
CA LEU A 224 -4.91 -2.96 15.39
C LEU A 224 -5.82 -2.26 14.38
N SER A 225 -6.76 -2.97 13.74
CA SER A 225 -7.74 -2.36 12.83
C SER A 225 -8.60 -1.32 13.53
N VAL A 226 -9.04 -1.60 14.76
CA VAL A 226 -9.83 -0.65 15.57
C VAL A 226 -8.97 0.55 15.96
N LEU A 227 -7.76 0.32 16.50
CA LEU A 227 -6.85 1.39 16.92
C LEU A 227 -6.48 2.32 15.76
N VAL A 228 -6.21 1.75 14.59
CA VAL A 228 -5.96 2.50 13.36
C VAL A 228 -7.15 3.37 12.96
N GLY A 229 -8.38 2.86 13.12
CA GLY A 229 -9.60 3.65 12.87
C GLY A 229 -9.80 4.82 13.83
N LEU A 230 -9.23 4.75 15.03
CA LEU A 230 -9.40 5.74 16.10
C LEU A 230 -8.23 6.70 16.24
N ILE A 231 -7.08 6.42 15.63
CA ILE A 231 -5.84 7.17 15.87
C ILE A 231 -5.98 8.66 15.57
N THR A 232 -6.69 9.01 14.50
CA THR A 232 -6.91 10.40 14.06
C THR A 232 -7.92 11.15 14.91
N TYR A 233 -8.51 10.48 15.89
CA TYR A 233 -9.53 10.99 16.81
C TYR A 233 -9.08 10.95 18.27
N LEU A 234 -7.82 10.61 18.54
CA LEU A 234 -7.28 10.67 19.89
C LEU A 234 -7.26 12.13 20.38
N PRO A 235 -7.79 12.44 21.57
CA PRO A 235 -7.86 13.83 22.08
C PRO A 235 -6.50 14.51 22.20
N THR A 236 -5.41 13.74 22.37
CA THR A 236 -4.04 14.26 22.47
C THR A 236 -3.54 14.89 21.17
N VAL A 237 -3.98 14.38 20.02
CA VAL A 237 -3.58 14.89 18.69
C VAL A 237 -4.71 15.62 17.97
N ASN A 238 -5.97 15.35 18.32
CA ASN A 238 -7.17 15.98 17.77
C ASN A 238 -8.12 16.43 18.90
N PRO A 239 -7.74 17.46 19.69
CA PRO A 239 -8.51 17.88 20.87
C PRO A 239 -9.92 18.38 20.55
N TYR A 240 -10.11 18.89 19.33
CA TYR A 240 -11.41 19.38 18.86
C TYR A 240 -12.27 18.30 18.19
N LEU A 241 -11.78 17.05 18.12
CA LEU A 241 -12.44 15.91 17.47
C LEU A 241 -12.96 16.26 16.06
N ILE A 242 -12.17 17.01 15.30
CA ILE A 242 -12.55 17.43 13.96
C ILE A 242 -12.58 16.17 13.07
N PRO A 243 -13.70 15.89 12.37
CA PRO A 243 -13.81 14.74 11.48
C PRO A 243 -12.69 14.73 10.45
N THR A 244 -11.86 13.67 10.41
CA THR A 244 -10.72 13.61 9.49
C THR A 244 -11.06 12.98 8.15
N ASN A 245 -12.10 12.15 8.11
CA ASN A 245 -12.66 11.62 6.86
C ASN A 245 -13.34 12.74 6.04
N VAL A 246 -13.39 12.58 4.72
CA VAL A 246 -14.03 13.55 3.81
C VAL A 246 -15.52 13.29 3.68
N ASP A 247 -15.91 12.03 3.42
CA ASP A 247 -17.30 11.70 3.05
C ASP A 247 -18.30 11.62 4.22
N TRP A 248 -17.89 11.80 5.49
CA TRP A 248 -18.81 11.63 6.65
C TRP A 248 -20.06 12.51 6.57
N ILE A 249 -19.93 13.72 6.03
CA ILE A 249 -21.03 14.67 5.92
C ILE A 249 -22.12 14.17 4.98
N HIS A 250 -21.75 13.43 3.92
CA HIS A 250 -22.70 12.84 3.00
C HIS A 250 -23.52 11.74 3.68
N TYR A 251 -22.87 10.89 4.47
CA TYR A 251 -23.56 9.87 5.26
C TYR A 251 -24.45 10.48 6.34
N TYR A 252 -23.97 11.50 7.05
CA TYR A 252 -24.77 12.23 8.05
C TYR A 252 -26.05 12.81 7.42
N ASN A 253 -25.92 13.52 6.30
CA ASN A 253 -27.05 14.14 5.63
C ASN A 253 -28.06 13.10 5.14
N ALA A 254 -27.60 11.98 4.57
CA ALA A 254 -28.47 10.92 4.10
C ALA A 254 -29.20 10.22 5.26
N LEU A 255 -28.49 9.84 6.32
CA LEU A 255 -29.09 9.21 7.50
C LEU A 255 -30.06 10.16 8.23
N ASN A 256 -29.77 11.46 8.25
CA ASN A 256 -30.66 12.45 8.86
C ASN A 256 -31.98 12.58 8.07
N ARG A 257 -31.95 12.48 6.73
CA ARG A 257 -33.17 12.40 5.92
C ARG A 257 -33.96 11.13 6.21
N MET A 258 -33.27 9.98 6.23
CA MET A 258 -33.89 8.70 6.57
C MET A 258 -34.50 8.69 7.98
N ALA A 259 -33.87 9.33 8.96
CA ALA A 259 -34.36 9.41 10.33
C ALA A 259 -35.63 10.26 10.49
N ARG A 260 -35.84 11.22 9.59
CA ARG A 260 -37.01 12.13 9.59
C ARG A 260 -38.13 11.69 8.67
N SER A 261 -37.87 10.71 7.79
CA SER A 261 -38.84 10.18 6.85
C SER A 261 -39.61 9.02 7.46
N GLU A 262 -40.93 8.97 7.23
CA GLU A 262 -41.74 7.78 7.51
C GLU A 262 -41.35 6.62 6.58
N ASP A 263 -40.93 6.93 5.35
CA ASP A 263 -40.40 5.98 4.37
C ASP A 263 -38.88 6.14 4.24
N TYR A 264 -38.16 5.61 5.23
CA TYR A 264 -36.70 5.61 5.24
C TYR A 264 -36.10 4.72 4.13
N VAL A 265 -36.86 3.76 3.58
CA VAL A 265 -36.39 2.86 2.52
C VAL A 265 -36.29 3.63 1.20
N SER A 266 -37.32 4.39 0.83
CA SER A 266 -37.28 5.28 -0.34
C SER A 266 -36.16 6.31 -0.24
N GLU A 267 -35.92 6.85 0.96
CA GLU A 267 -34.79 7.76 1.20
C GLU A 267 -33.43 7.08 1.04
N ALA A 268 -33.30 5.77 1.30
CA ALA A 268 -32.07 5.03 1.03
C ALA A 268 -31.72 5.00 -0.47
N PHE A 269 -32.73 4.89 -1.35
CA PHE A 269 -32.52 4.97 -2.82
C PHE A 269 -32.14 6.37 -3.28
N LYS A 270 -32.52 7.42 -2.54
CA LYS A 270 -32.20 8.83 -2.83
C LYS A 270 -30.98 9.34 -2.03
N ALA A 271 -30.31 8.47 -1.28
CA ALA A 271 -29.29 8.86 -0.33
C ALA A 271 -28.08 9.53 -1.01
N TRP A 272 -27.77 9.10 -2.24
CA TRP A 272 -26.60 9.54 -3.00
C TRP A 272 -26.98 10.31 -4.27
N TYR A 273 -26.01 11.05 -4.83
CA TYR A 273 -26.20 11.81 -6.08
C TYR A 273 -26.63 10.92 -7.24
N SER A 274 -26.15 9.69 -7.24
CA SER A 274 -26.59 8.63 -8.15
C SER A 274 -27.72 7.86 -7.49
N PHE A 275 -28.94 8.01 -8.02
CA PHE A 275 -30.12 7.30 -7.52
C PHE A 275 -29.88 5.78 -7.52
N GLY A 276 -30.21 5.13 -6.41
CA GLY A 276 -30.07 3.69 -6.23
C GLY A 276 -28.65 3.18 -5.98
N ASP A 277 -27.62 4.04 -5.86
CA ASP A 277 -26.29 3.61 -5.41
C ASP A 277 -26.30 3.41 -3.88
N ARG A 278 -25.61 2.36 -3.39
CA ARG A 278 -25.34 2.09 -1.96
C ARG A 278 -26.57 1.81 -1.08
N VAL A 279 -27.70 1.41 -1.66
CA VAL A 279 -28.96 1.20 -0.91
C VAL A 279 -28.78 0.24 0.27
N ALA A 280 -28.13 -0.92 0.05
CA ALA A 280 -27.91 -1.88 1.12
C ALA A 280 -26.99 -1.33 2.21
N TYR A 281 -25.99 -0.53 1.83
CA TYR A 281 -25.10 0.14 2.78
C TYR A 281 -25.85 1.15 3.65
N MET A 282 -26.71 1.97 3.04
CA MET A 282 -27.49 2.99 3.74
C MET A 282 -28.51 2.38 4.70
N LEU A 283 -29.21 1.32 4.28
CA LEU A 283 -30.11 0.58 5.17
C LEU A 283 -29.36 -0.06 6.34
N LEU A 284 -28.24 -0.74 6.07
CA LEU A 284 -27.43 -1.37 7.11
C LEU A 284 -26.93 -0.34 8.13
N THR A 285 -26.40 0.79 7.67
CA THR A 285 -25.91 1.85 8.56
C THR A 285 -27.04 2.52 9.35
N TYR A 286 -28.21 2.73 8.75
CA TYR A 286 -29.39 3.23 9.45
C TYR A 286 -29.83 2.29 10.59
N TRP A 287 -29.94 0.99 10.31
CA TRP A 287 -30.30 -0.01 11.33
C TRP A 287 -29.26 -0.11 12.44
N LEU A 288 -27.97 -0.08 12.10
CA LEU A 288 -26.89 -0.07 13.09
C LEU A 288 -26.94 1.17 13.97
N TRP A 289 -27.17 2.35 13.39
CA TRP A 289 -27.33 3.59 14.15
C TRP A 289 -28.50 3.50 15.14
N ARG A 290 -29.67 3.05 14.67
CA ARG A 290 -30.87 2.85 15.51
C ARG A 290 -30.62 1.86 16.64
N PHE A 291 -29.92 0.76 16.35
CA PHE A 291 -29.60 -0.28 17.32
C PHE A 291 -28.62 0.22 18.40
N LEU A 292 -27.57 0.94 18.00
CA LEU A 292 -26.58 1.49 18.93
C LEU A 292 -27.12 2.65 19.77
N ASN A 293 -28.18 3.31 19.29
CA ASN A 293 -28.84 4.44 19.95
C ASN A 293 -27.86 5.56 20.36
N VAL A 294 -26.96 5.90 19.45
CA VAL A 294 -25.96 6.97 19.63
C VAL A 294 -26.35 8.22 18.85
N ASP A 295 -25.71 9.35 19.17
CA ASP A 295 -25.86 10.56 18.36
C ASP A 295 -25.51 10.29 16.88
N LEU A 296 -26.34 10.80 15.98
CA LEU A 296 -26.24 10.52 14.56
C LEU A 296 -24.94 11.08 13.96
N ARG A 297 -24.49 12.25 14.41
CA ARG A 297 -23.24 12.84 13.95
C ARG A 297 -22.06 12.01 14.42
N VAL A 298 -22.05 11.57 15.68
CA VAL A 298 -21.04 10.64 16.20
C VAL A 298 -21.01 9.36 15.36
N PHE A 299 -22.17 8.75 15.09
CA PHE A 299 -22.22 7.54 14.25
C PHE A 299 -21.65 7.78 12.85
N ALA A 300 -22.05 8.86 12.17
CA ALA A 300 -21.58 9.19 10.83
C ALA A 300 -20.05 9.35 10.76
N ILE A 301 -19.42 9.89 11.81
CA ILE A 301 -17.98 10.06 11.90
C ILE A 301 -17.26 8.72 12.12
N TYR A 302 -17.74 7.89 13.07
CA TYR A 302 -16.98 6.76 13.62
C TYR A 302 -17.36 5.37 13.12
N HIS A 303 -18.47 5.19 12.40
CA HIS A 303 -18.91 3.84 12.02
C HIS A 303 -17.93 3.10 11.08
N ASN A 304 -16.96 3.80 10.46
CA ASN A 304 -15.86 3.18 9.72
C ASN A 304 -15.00 2.23 10.57
N VAL A 305 -14.91 2.48 11.88
CA VAL A 305 -14.19 1.63 12.84
C VAL A 305 -14.76 0.21 12.87
N LEU A 306 -16.05 0.03 12.55
CA LEU A 306 -16.70 -1.28 12.47
C LEU A 306 -16.26 -2.06 11.23
N TRP A 307 -15.94 -1.37 10.14
CA TRP A 307 -15.64 -1.98 8.84
C TRP A 307 -14.18 -2.41 8.71
N LEU A 308 -13.25 -1.71 9.35
CA LEU A 308 -11.80 -2.01 9.26
C LEU A 308 -11.42 -3.40 9.79
N PRO A 309 -11.98 -3.89 10.92
CA PRO A 309 -11.76 -5.27 11.35
C PRO A 309 -12.30 -6.28 10.35
N LEU A 310 -13.50 -6.05 9.79
CA LEU A 310 -14.09 -6.93 8.78
C LEU A 310 -13.24 -6.96 7.51
N TYR A 311 -12.74 -5.81 7.06
CA TYR A 311 -11.80 -5.71 5.95
C TYR A 311 -10.54 -6.52 6.21
N THR A 312 -9.93 -6.37 7.38
CA THR A 312 -8.73 -7.11 7.78
C THR A 312 -8.97 -8.62 7.84
N LEU A 313 -10.11 -9.05 8.38
CA LEU A 313 -10.51 -10.46 8.44
C LEU A 313 -10.82 -11.04 7.05
N SER A 314 -11.44 -10.27 6.16
CA SER A 314 -11.72 -10.68 4.77
C SER A 314 -10.42 -10.90 3.99
N LEU A 315 -9.44 -9.99 4.13
CA LEU A 315 -8.11 -10.14 3.56
C LEU A 315 -7.37 -11.33 4.15
N TYR A 316 -7.45 -11.56 5.46
CA TYR A 316 -6.89 -12.75 6.09
C TYR A 316 -7.53 -14.03 5.54
N TYR A 317 -8.86 -14.05 5.39
CA TYR A 317 -9.54 -15.22 4.86
C TYR A 317 -9.13 -15.51 3.42
N LEU A 318 -9.06 -14.48 2.58
CA LEU A 318 -8.52 -14.59 1.22
C LEU A 318 -7.06 -15.09 1.22
N ALA A 319 -6.21 -14.52 2.08
CA ALA A 319 -4.81 -14.93 2.21
C ALA A 319 -4.66 -16.37 2.70
N LYS A 320 -5.49 -16.80 3.66
CA LYS A 320 -5.52 -18.18 4.16
C LYS A 320 -5.87 -19.15 3.05
N GLU A 321 -6.83 -18.79 2.19
CA GLU A 321 -7.27 -19.68 1.11
C GLU A 321 -6.23 -19.80 -0.01
N VAL A 322 -5.43 -18.75 -0.25
CA VAL A 322 -4.40 -18.73 -1.29
C VAL A 322 -3.03 -19.20 -0.79
N LEU A 323 -2.58 -18.69 0.35
CA LEU A 323 -1.22 -18.83 0.87
C LEU A 323 -1.12 -19.84 2.02
N GLY A 324 -2.24 -20.37 2.51
CA GLY A 324 -2.31 -21.20 3.71
C GLY A 324 -2.31 -20.39 5.01
N VAL A 325 -2.62 -21.06 6.13
CA VAL A 325 -2.76 -20.41 7.45
C VAL A 325 -1.45 -19.76 7.91
N GLU A 326 -0.32 -20.45 7.76
CA GLU A 326 0.97 -20.02 8.28
C GLU A 326 1.52 -18.75 7.64
N ARG A 327 1.29 -18.57 6.34
CA ARG A 327 1.67 -17.33 5.64
C ARG A 327 0.57 -16.29 5.77
N GLY A 328 -0.69 -16.70 5.61
CA GLY A 328 -1.85 -15.81 5.62
C GLY A 328 -2.00 -15.02 6.91
N LYS A 329 -1.57 -15.55 8.07
CA LYS A 329 -1.66 -14.84 9.35
C LYS A 329 -0.90 -13.51 9.40
N TYR A 330 0.13 -13.30 8.58
CA TYR A 330 0.83 -12.01 8.55
C TYR A 330 -0.01 -10.89 7.96
N VAL A 331 -1.02 -11.19 7.12
CA VAL A 331 -2.00 -10.18 6.65
C VAL A 331 -2.65 -9.46 7.82
N LEU A 332 -2.95 -10.17 8.91
CA LEU A 332 -3.60 -9.60 10.10
C LEU A 332 -2.77 -8.49 10.73
N LEU A 333 -1.44 -8.52 10.58
CA LEU A 333 -0.54 -7.50 11.12
C LEU A 333 -0.36 -6.31 10.16
N ILE A 334 -0.53 -6.50 8.85
CA ILE A 334 -0.21 -5.47 7.85
C ILE A 334 -1.42 -4.79 7.23
N ALA A 335 -2.57 -5.48 7.13
CA ALA A 335 -3.78 -4.94 6.51
C ALA A 335 -4.23 -3.60 7.14
N PRO A 336 -4.12 -3.39 8.46
CA PRO A 336 -4.42 -2.09 9.06
C PRO A 336 -3.47 -0.97 8.60
N PHE A 337 -2.22 -1.28 8.23
CA PHE A 337 -1.18 -0.30 7.94
C PHE A 337 -0.89 -0.11 6.44
N THR A 338 -1.81 -0.53 5.57
CA THR A 338 -1.63 -0.38 4.13
C THR A 338 -1.96 1.04 3.64
N PRO A 339 -1.39 1.45 2.49
CA PRO A 339 -1.80 2.69 1.82
C PRO A 339 -3.30 2.71 1.50
N GLN A 340 -3.88 1.56 1.16
CA GLN A 340 -5.32 1.41 0.90
C GLN A 340 -6.14 1.76 2.16
N THR A 341 -5.75 1.25 3.33
CA THR A 341 -6.43 1.56 4.59
C THR A 341 -6.35 3.06 4.91
N LEU A 342 -5.21 3.72 4.68
CA LEU A 342 -5.10 5.17 4.79
C LEU A 342 -6.08 5.89 3.85
N SER A 343 -6.19 5.46 2.59
CA SER A 343 -7.13 6.05 1.63
C SER A 343 -8.58 5.88 2.05
N PHE A 344 -8.97 4.69 2.56
CA PHE A 344 -10.32 4.45 3.07
C PHE A 344 -10.63 5.36 4.28
N LEU A 345 -9.67 5.53 5.19
CA LEU A 345 -9.80 6.41 6.35
C LEU A 345 -9.94 7.88 5.96
N TYR A 346 -9.00 8.40 5.17
CA TYR A 346 -8.99 9.81 4.78
C TYR A 346 -10.15 10.16 3.86
N GLY A 347 -10.35 9.35 2.81
CA GLY A 347 -11.44 9.55 1.86
C GLY A 347 -12.83 9.41 2.48
N GLY A 348 -12.96 8.67 3.59
CA GLY A 348 -14.28 8.31 4.13
C GLY A 348 -15.02 7.35 3.21
N TYR A 349 -14.29 6.53 2.46
CA TYR A 349 -14.82 5.62 1.44
C TYR A 349 -15.43 4.37 2.08
N GLN A 350 -16.42 4.56 2.95
CA GLN A 350 -16.92 3.51 3.85
C GLN A 350 -17.79 2.48 3.12
N ALA A 351 -18.67 2.93 2.22
CA ALA A 351 -19.44 2.03 1.34
C ALA A 351 -18.53 1.19 0.43
N ASP A 352 -17.49 1.84 -0.12
CA ASP A 352 -16.44 1.19 -0.93
C ASP A 352 -15.69 0.13 -0.11
N LEU A 353 -15.23 0.49 1.10
CA LEU A 353 -14.55 -0.41 2.02
C LEU A 353 -15.38 -1.66 2.33
N LEU A 354 -16.69 -1.50 2.62
CA LEU A 354 -17.57 -2.64 2.87
C LEU A 354 -17.76 -3.49 1.61
N ALA A 355 -17.97 -2.88 0.45
CA ALA A 355 -18.11 -3.59 -0.81
C ALA A 355 -16.87 -4.45 -1.12
N VAL A 356 -15.68 -3.86 -0.99
CA VAL A 356 -14.40 -4.57 -1.19
C VAL A 356 -14.22 -5.69 -0.18
N THR A 357 -14.60 -5.47 1.09
CA THR A 357 -14.60 -6.51 2.14
C THR A 357 -15.45 -7.72 1.74
N LEU A 358 -16.67 -7.47 1.25
CA LEU A 358 -17.58 -8.50 0.78
C LEU A 358 -17.03 -9.22 -0.46
N ILE A 359 -16.45 -8.48 -1.40
CA ILE A 359 -15.84 -9.05 -2.61
C ILE A 359 -14.65 -9.95 -2.27
N TYR A 360 -13.75 -9.53 -1.37
CA TYR A 360 -12.63 -10.37 -0.94
C TYR A 360 -13.10 -11.66 -0.26
N PHE A 361 -14.13 -11.55 0.58
CA PHE A 361 -14.74 -12.71 1.22
C PHE A 361 -15.39 -13.66 0.19
N SER A 362 -16.08 -13.10 -0.80
CA SER A 362 -16.68 -13.85 -1.90
C SER A 362 -15.63 -14.59 -2.76
N ILE A 363 -14.54 -13.90 -3.14
CA ILE A 363 -13.42 -14.51 -3.86
C ILE A 363 -12.78 -15.64 -3.03
N ALA A 364 -12.58 -15.43 -1.72
CA ALA A 364 -12.04 -16.44 -0.82
C ALA A 364 -12.94 -17.69 -0.74
N LEU A 365 -14.26 -17.52 -0.72
CA LEU A 365 -15.21 -18.62 -0.79
C LEU A 365 -15.10 -19.39 -2.12
N ALA A 366 -14.98 -18.67 -3.24
CA ALA A 366 -14.91 -19.23 -4.58
C ALA A 366 -13.65 -20.10 -4.79
N LEU A 367 -12.51 -19.75 -4.18
CA LEU A 367 -11.23 -20.46 -4.36
C LEU A 367 -11.26 -21.94 -3.99
N LYS A 368 -12.10 -22.34 -3.02
CA LYS A 368 -12.31 -23.75 -2.63
C LYS A 368 -13.78 -24.11 -2.75
N PRO A 369 -14.29 -24.27 -3.98
CA PRO A 369 -15.71 -24.30 -4.27
C PRO A 369 -16.34 -25.63 -3.82
N LYS A 370 -17.11 -25.56 -2.74
CA LYS A 370 -18.23 -26.47 -2.41
C LYS A 370 -19.53 -25.77 -2.83
N LEU A 371 -20.60 -26.51 -3.12
CA LEU A 371 -21.87 -25.91 -3.60
C LEU A 371 -22.35 -24.76 -2.69
N TRP A 372 -22.42 -24.99 -1.37
CA TRP A 372 -22.81 -23.94 -0.42
C TRP A 372 -21.86 -22.74 -0.40
N ARG A 373 -20.54 -22.96 -0.57
CA ARG A 373 -19.56 -21.86 -0.66
C ARG A 373 -19.75 -21.06 -1.94
N ALA A 374 -20.05 -21.72 -3.05
CA ALA A 374 -20.33 -21.06 -4.32
C ALA A 374 -21.61 -20.23 -4.26
N CYS A 375 -22.71 -20.80 -3.73
CA CYS A 375 -23.95 -20.07 -3.50
C CYS A 375 -23.73 -18.85 -2.60
N LEU A 376 -22.99 -19.03 -1.50
CA LEU A 376 -22.66 -17.94 -0.58
C LEU A 376 -21.76 -16.89 -1.24
N ALA A 377 -20.78 -17.30 -2.06
CA ALA A 377 -19.94 -16.37 -2.82
C ALA A 377 -20.76 -15.50 -3.76
N VAL A 378 -21.68 -16.10 -4.52
CA VAL A 378 -22.61 -15.38 -5.41
C VAL A 378 -23.48 -14.42 -4.60
N ALA A 379 -24.13 -14.88 -3.53
CA ALA A 379 -24.98 -14.04 -2.69
C ALA A 379 -24.23 -12.85 -2.08
N ILE A 380 -23.01 -13.06 -1.57
CA ILE A 380 -22.17 -12.00 -1.00
C ILE A 380 -21.66 -11.03 -2.07
N SER A 381 -21.32 -11.53 -3.26
CA SER A 381 -20.96 -10.68 -4.42
C SER A 381 -22.14 -9.79 -4.82
N THR A 382 -23.35 -10.36 -4.89
CA THR A 382 -24.58 -9.60 -5.15
C THR A 382 -24.86 -8.57 -4.06
N LEU A 383 -24.63 -8.89 -2.78
CA LEU A 383 -24.75 -7.92 -1.71
C LEU A 383 -23.76 -6.77 -1.90
N ALA A 384 -22.52 -7.06 -2.33
CA ALA A 384 -21.51 -6.04 -2.60
C ALA A 384 -21.95 -5.04 -3.69
N LEU A 385 -22.62 -5.51 -4.75
CA LEU A 385 -23.23 -4.66 -5.79
C LEU A 385 -24.16 -3.60 -5.17
N PHE A 386 -25.02 -3.97 -4.22
CA PHE A 386 -25.94 -3.05 -3.55
C PHE A 386 -25.28 -2.18 -2.46
N THR A 387 -24.03 -2.48 -2.07
CA THR A 387 -23.27 -1.63 -1.15
C THR A 387 -22.47 -0.56 -1.86
N HIS A 388 -21.85 -0.86 -3.00
CA HIS A 388 -21.15 0.11 -3.83
C HIS A 388 -20.96 -0.44 -5.25
N VAL A 389 -21.76 0.05 -6.20
CA VAL A 389 -21.81 -0.50 -7.57
C VAL A 389 -20.43 -0.42 -8.22
N TRP A 390 -19.74 0.72 -8.10
CA TRP A 390 -18.45 0.95 -8.75
C TRP A 390 -17.37 -0.08 -8.38
N SER A 391 -17.25 -0.42 -7.10
CA SER A 391 -16.23 -1.37 -6.63
C SER A 391 -16.54 -2.78 -7.10
N TRP A 392 -17.83 -3.12 -7.12
CA TRP A 392 -18.30 -4.38 -7.67
C TRP A 392 -18.00 -4.47 -9.19
N THR A 393 -18.30 -3.42 -9.96
CA THR A 393 -18.00 -3.35 -11.40
C THR A 393 -16.51 -3.48 -11.69
N GLN A 394 -15.65 -2.81 -10.93
CA GLN A 394 -14.20 -2.95 -11.07
C GLN A 394 -13.79 -4.42 -10.97
N TYR A 395 -14.27 -5.12 -9.93
CA TYR A 395 -13.94 -6.52 -9.73
C TYR A 395 -14.57 -7.45 -10.76
N LEU A 396 -15.80 -7.17 -11.21
CA LEU A 396 -16.42 -7.85 -12.33
C LEU A 396 -15.52 -7.82 -13.56
N ILE A 397 -15.01 -6.64 -13.94
CA ILE A 397 -14.16 -6.46 -15.11
C ILE A 397 -12.85 -7.24 -14.94
N VAL A 398 -12.18 -7.10 -13.79
CA VAL A 398 -10.89 -7.77 -13.54
C VAL A 398 -11.06 -9.30 -13.52
N LEU A 399 -12.10 -9.81 -12.85
CA LEU A 399 -12.37 -11.25 -12.81
C LEU A 399 -12.78 -11.78 -14.20
N THR A 400 -13.53 -11.03 -14.98
CA THR A 400 -13.87 -11.39 -16.36
C THR A 400 -12.61 -11.44 -17.24
N ALA A 401 -11.74 -10.44 -17.15
CA ALA A 401 -10.45 -10.44 -17.84
C ALA A 401 -9.60 -11.65 -17.44
N TYR A 402 -9.55 -11.97 -16.14
CA TYR A 402 -8.89 -13.17 -15.64
C TYR A 402 -9.46 -14.45 -16.26
N LEU A 403 -10.79 -14.59 -16.31
CA LEU A 403 -11.46 -15.75 -16.93
C LEU A 403 -11.14 -15.85 -18.42
N ILE A 404 -11.20 -14.76 -19.17
CA ILE A 404 -10.88 -14.74 -20.61
C ILE A 404 -9.43 -15.17 -20.86
N LEU A 405 -8.49 -14.69 -20.05
CA LEU A 405 -7.06 -15.00 -20.22
C LEU A 405 -6.71 -16.43 -19.80
N THR A 406 -7.42 -17.01 -18.84
CA THR A 406 -7.08 -18.33 -18.25
C THR A 406 -7.91 -19.50 -18.79
N THR A 407 -9.13 -19.27 -19.27
CA THR A 407 -10.01 -20.33 -19.78
C THR A 407 -9.44 -21.05 -21.01
N PRO A 408 -8.91 -20.36 -22.04
CA PRO A 408 -8.31 -21.03 -23.21
C PRO A 408 -7.08 -21.87 -22.85
N LEU A 409 -6.29 -21.39 -21.87
CA LEU A 409 -5.11 -22.10 -21.36
C LEU A 409 -5.50 -23.36 -20.58
N THR A 410 -6.61 -23.32 -19.86
CA THR A 410 -7.13 -24.46 -19.08
C THR A 410 -7.74 -25.53 -19.99
N LEU A 411 -8.45 -25.13 -21.04
CA LEU A 411 -9.08 -26.03 -22.02
C LEU A 411 -8.03 -26.75 -22.89
N LYS A 412 -6.94 -26.08 -23.27
CA LYS A 412 -5.78 -26.71 -23.88
C LYS A 412 -5.00 -27.46 -22.78
N ARG A 413 -5.35 -28.74 -22.54
CA ARG A 413 -4.85 -29.75 -21.55
C ARG A 413 -3.39 -29.66 -20.99
N ARG A 414 -2.52 -28.78 -21.49
CA ARG A 414 -1.13 -28.51 -21.06
C ARG A 414 -0.97 -27.75 -19.74
N TRP A 415 -1.99 -27.06 -19.20
CA TRP A 415 -1.90 -26.30 -17.93
C TRP A 415 -2.62 -26.98 -16.75
N ARG A 416 -2.55 -28.31 -16.68
CA ARG A 416 -3.35 -29.18 -15.79
C ARG A 416 -3.05 -29.10 -14.28
N ALA A 417 -2.30 -28.12 -13.78
CA ALA A 417 -1.78 -28.17 -12.42
C ALA A 417 -2.44 -27.24 -11.38
N SER A 418 -3.23 -26.20 -11.74
CA SER A 418 -3.62 -25.21 -10.71
C SER A 418 -5.04 -24.62 -10.75
N LEU A 419 -5.81 -24.77 -11.84
CA LEU A 419 -7.12 -24.11 -11.94
C LEU A 419 -8.26 -25.12 -11.83
N ASN A 420 -8.97 -25.06 -10.71
CA ASN A 420 -10.15 -25.87 -10.43
C ASN A 420 -11.31 -25.39 -11.32
N LEU A 421 -11.84 -26.25 -12.20
CA LEU A 421 -12.99 -25.91 -13.05
C LEU A 421 -14.17 -25.35 -12.25
N ARG A 422 -14.41 -25.87 -11.04
CA ARG A 422 -15.47 -25.38 -10.15
C ARG A 422 -15.23 -23.94 -9.69
N PHE A 423 -13.98 -23.51 -9.58
CA PHE A 423 -13.63 -22.13 -9.23
C PHE A 423 -13.97 -21.20 -10.40
N LEU A 424 -13.58 -21.58 -11.62
CA LEU A 424 -13.94 -20.84 -12.84
C LEU A 424 -15.46 -20.73 -12.99
N LEU A 425 -16.19 -21.84 -12.80
CA LEU A 425 -17.65 -21.83 -12.83
C LEU A 425 -18.26 -20.93 -11.74
N THR A 426 -17.72 -20.95 -10.53
CA THR A 426 -18.20 -20.07 -9.45
C THR A 426 -17.97 -18.60 -9.78
N LEU A 427 -16.79 -18.26 -10.33
CA LEU A 427 -16.53 -16.90 -10.80
C LEU A 427 -17.48 -16.51 -11.93
N THR A 428 -17.71 -17.38 -12.92
CA THR A 428 -18.67 -17.13 -14.00
C THR A 428 -20.09 -16.90 -13.47
N LEU A 429 -20.52 -17.65 -12.45
CA LEU A 429 -21.83 -17.44 -11.81
C LEU A 429 -21.87 -16.11 -11.05
N MET A 430 -20.82 -15.75 -10.32
CA MET A 430 -20.74 -14.47 -9.63
C MET A 430 -20.84 -13.29 -10.60
N THR A 431 -20.17 -13.38 -11.75
CA THR A 431 -20.17 -12.32 -12.76
C THR A 431 -21.50 -12.26 -13.51
N SER A 432 -22.06 -13.41 -13.91
CA SER A 432 -23.30 -13.46 -14.69
C SER A 432 -24.53 -13.08 -13.86
N VAL A 433 -24.67 -13.59 -12.63
CA VAL A 433 -25.80 -13.27 -11.75
C VAL A 433 -25.80 -11.78 -11.40
N GLY A 434 -24.65 -11.22 -11.04
CA GLY A 434 -24.57 -9.80 -10.74
C GLY A 434 -24.88 -8.92 -11.95
N ALA A 435 -24.41 -9.28 -13.15
CA ALA A 435 -24.72 -8.55 -14.38
C ALA A 435 -26.23 -8.59 -14.71
N VAL A 436 -26.89 -9.73 -14.50
CA VAL A 436 -28.35 -9.87 -14.69
C VAL A 436 -29.12 -9.03 -13.67
N ILE A 437 -28.72 -9.07 -12.39
CA ILE A 437 -29.35 -8.28 -11.32
C ILE A 437 -29.19 -6.79 -11.57
N GLU A 438 -28.00 -6.36 -11.99
CA GLU A 438 -27.75 -4.99 -12.39
C GLU A 438 -28.65 -4.59 -13.56
N LEU A 439 -28.72 -5.40 -14.62
CA LEU A 439 -29.60 -5.14 -15.77
C LEU A 439 -31.06 -4.95 -15.33
N ILE A 440 -31.57 -5.83 -14.47
CA ILE A 440 -32.92 -5.70 -13.89
C ILE A 440 -33.04 -4.43 -13.06
N GLY A 441 -32.05 -4.12 -12.23
CA GLY A 441 -32.02 -2.92 -11.39
C GLY A 441 -32.05 -1.62 -12.21
N VAL A 442 -31.37 -1.58 -13.34
CA VAL A 442 -31.40 -0.44 -14.27
C VAL A 442 -32.78 -0.30 -14.90
N TYR A 443 -33.33 -1.37 -15.46
CA TYR A 443 -34.59 -1.31 -16.20
C TYR A 443 -35.83 -1.16 -15.31
N ARG A 444 -35.82 -1.71 -14.09
CA ARG A 444 -37.00 -1.74 -13.20
C ARG A 444 -36.91 -0.80 -12.02
N LEU A 445 -35.70 -0.58 -11.49
CA LEU A 445 -35.49 0.15 -10.24
C LEU A 445 -34.76 1.48 -10.47
N HIS A 446 -34.40 1.80 -11.72
CA HIS A 446 -33.63 2.98 -12.11
C HIS A 446 -32.33 3.14 -11.30
N ILE A 447 -31.71 2.03 -10.91
CA ILE A 447 -30.46 2.02 -10.15
C ILE A 447 -29.30 2.47 -11.06
N TYR A 448 -28.39 3.27 -10.52
CA TYR A 448 -27.14 3.65 -11.18
C TYR A 448 -26.36 2.44 -11.69
N SER A 449 -25.90 2.50 -12.95
CA SER A 449 -25.43 1.33 -13.68
C SER A 449 -23.94 1.35 -14.02
N SER A 450 -23.37 0.16 -14.20
CA SER A 450 -22.07 -0.06 -14.86
C SER A 450 -22.07 0.42 -16.31
N PHE A 451 -23.24 0.53 -16.96
CA PHE A 451 -23.34 1.13 -18.30
C PHE A 451 -23.04 2.63 -18.28
N ASP A 452 -23.42 3.34 -17.22
CA ASP A 452 -23.07 4.76 -17.05
C ASP A 452 -21.55 4.94 -16.89
N LEU A 453 -20.90 3.98 -16.20
CA LEU A 453 -19.44 3.93 -16.11
C LEU A 453 -18.80 3.67 -17.47
N LEU A 454 -19.30 2.69 -18.23
CA LEU A 454 -18.81 2.41 -19.58
C LEU A 454 -18.98 3.62 -20.50
N ASN A 455 -20.15 4.26 -20.48
CA ASN A 455 -20.41 5.48 -21.24
C ASN A 455 -19.47 6.61 -20.84
N THR A 456 -19.17 6.75 -19.54
CA THR A 456 -18.19 7.72 -19.05
C THR A 456 -16.79 7.39 -19.54
N ALA A 457 -16.38 6.12 -19.49
CA ALA A 457 -15.09 5.67 -19.99
C ALA A 457 -14.95 5.90 -21.51
N LEU A 458 -15.99 5.62 -22.31
CA LEU A 458 -16.02 5.88 -23.75
C LEU A 458 -15.95 7.39 -24.07
N LYS A 459 -16.64 8.23 -23.28
CA LYS A 459 -16.54 9.70 -23.39
C LYS A 459 -15.14 10.22 -23.03
N LEU A 460 -14.47 9.59 -22.07
CA LEU A 460 -13.09 9.94 -21.71
C LEU A 460 -12.12 9.49 -22.80
N LEU A 461 -12.30 8.28 -23.33
CA LEU A 461 -11.52 7.74 -24.45
C LEU A 461 -11.65 8.59 -25.71
N SER A 462 -12.85 9.07 -26.05
CA SER A 462 -13.05 9.92 -27.23
C SER A 462 -12.39 11.30 -27.10
N ARG A 463 -12.15 11.76 -25.87
CA ARG A 463 -11.45 13.02 -25.55
C ARG A 463 -9.97 12.80 -25.23
N PHE A 464 -9.51 11.55 -25.23
CA PHE A 464 -8.16 11.21 -24.82
C PHE A 464 -7.15 11.75 -25.82
N LYS A 465 -6.24 12.60 -25.32
CA LYS A 465 -5.07 13.06 -26.07
C LYS A 465 -3.82 12.49 -25.38
N PRO A 466 -3.12 11.53 -25.98
CA PRO A 466 -1.96 10.92 -25.35
C PRO A 466 -0.89 11.98 -25.11
N SER A 467 -0.49 12.15 -23.86
CA SER A 467 0.60 13.05 -23.46
C SER A 467 1.34 12.42 -22.29
N LEU A 468 2.65 12.18 -22.46
CA LEU A 468 3.49 11.67 -21.37
C LEU A 468 3.50 12.65 -20.18
N LYS A 469 3.54 13.96 -20.46
CA LYS A 469 3.46 14.99 -19.42
C LYS A 469 2.13 14.92 -18.66
N GLY A 470 1.01 14.78 -19.38
CA GLY A 470 -0.31 14.62 -18.75
C GLY A 470 -0.40 13.34 -17.91
N TYR A 471 0.12 12.23 -18.41
CA TYR A 471 0.18 10.97 -17.69
C TYR A 471 0.98 11.06 -16.39
N LEU A 472 2.19 11.63 -16.45
CA LEU A 472 3.05 11.82 -15.27
C LEU A 472 2.43 12.81 -14.27
N SER A 473 1.81 13.88 -14.75
CA SER A 473 1.09 14.84 -13.89
C SER A 473 -0.10 14.20 -13.19
N ASN A 474 -0.82 13.30 -13.87
CA ASN A 474 -1.88 12.53 -13.25
C ASN A 474 -1.30 11.61 -12.17
N LEU A 475 -0.29 10.80 -12.49
CA LEU A 475 0.36 9.93 -11.50
C LEU A 475 0.80 10.69 -10.24
N ASP A 476 1.47 11.84 -10.43
CA ASP A 476 1.89 12.71 -9.33
C ASP A 476 0.68 13.17 -8.50
N PHE A 477 -0.34 13.74 -9.14
CA PHE A 477 -1.54 14.19 -8.45
C PHE A 477 -2.21 13.07 -7.64
N TYR A 478 -2.42 11.88 -8.21
CA TYR A 478 -3.20 10.85 -7.53
C TYR A 478 -2.43 10.10 -6.46
N LEU A 479 -1.11 9.99 -6.58
CA LEU A 479 -0.28 9.37 -5.56
C LEU A 479 0.07 10.34 -4.43
N ASN A 480 0.29 11.62 -4.75
CA ASN A 480 0.82 12.58 -3.79
C ASN A 480 -0.18 13.61 -3.26
N ILE A 481 -1.20 13.97 -4.03
CA ILE A 481 -2.11 15.09 -3.70
C ILE A 481 -3.49 14.57 -3.33
N TYR A 482 -4.08 13.75 -4.20
CA TYR A 482 -5.39 13.17 -3.98
C TYR A 482 -5.38 12.31 -2.72
N THR A 483 -6.45 12.43 -1.93
CA THR A 483 -6.57 11.85 -0.58
C THR A 483 -5.36 12.08 0.34
N GLY A 484 -4.70 13.24 0.24
CA GLY A 484 -3.54 13.58 1.09
C GLY A 484 -2.31 12.71 0.80
N GLY A 485 -2.20 12.19 -0.42
CA GLY A 485 -1.10 11.33 -0.83
C GLY A 485 -1.03 10.02 -0.05
N SER A 486 -2.18 9.47 0.33
CA SER A 486 -2.32 8.23 1.10
C SER A 486 -1.76 7.00 0.37
N LEU A 487 -1.77 7.01 -0.96
CA LEU A 487 -1.21 5.96 -1.82
C LEU A 487 0.30 6.14 -2.10
N ASN A 488 0.93 7.25 -1.69
CA ASN A 488 2.38 7.38 -1.79
C ASN A 488 3.05 6.70 -0.59
N ASN A 489 3.36 5.41 -0.76
CA ASN A 489 4.15 4.63 0.20
C ASN A 489 5.19 3.74 -0.54
N PRO A 490 6.34 4.31 -0.93
CA PRO A 490 7.35 3.61 -1.71
C PRO A 490 7.83 2.30 -1.07
N ILE A 491 8.00 2.31 0.25
CA ILE A 491 8.47 1.13 1.01
C ILE A 491 7.50 -0.03 0.84
N TYR A 492 6.20 0.22 0.95
CA TYR A 492 5.16 -0.79 0.81
C TYR A 492 5.16 -1.44 -0.59
N TYR A 493 5.20 -0.62 -1.65
CA TYR A 493 5.15 -1.13 -3.02
C TYR A 493 6.44 -1.81 -3.45
N VAL A 494 7.60 -1.27 -3.09
CA VAL A 494 8.91 -1.91 -3.35
C VAL A 494 9.00 -3.26 -2.67
N ALA A 495 8.60 -3.36 -1.40
CA ALA A 495 8.58 -4.63 -0.68
C ALA A 495 7.61 -5.66 -1.30
N SER A 496 6.53 -5.19 -1.94
CA SER A 496 5.58 -6.07 -2.62
C SER A 496 6.12 -6.68 -3.91
N ILE A 497 7.18 -6.11 -4.53
CA ILE A 497 7.78 -6.63 -5.78
C ILE A 497 8.26 -8.08 -5.61
N ALA A 498 8.82 -8.42 -4.46
CA ALA A 498 9.40 -9.75 -4.24
C ALA A 498 8.37 -10.88 -4.38
N SER A 499 7.07 -10.61 -4.18
CA SER A 499 6.03 -11.62 -4.40
C SER A 499 5.75 -11.88 -5.87
N ALA A 500 6.10 -10.98 -6.81
CA ALA A 500 5.92 -11.19 -8.24
C ALA A 500 6.71 -12.40 -8.78
N LEU A 501 7.76 -12.82 -8.05
CA LEU A 501 8.54 -14.03 -8.33
C LEU A 501 7.82 -15.33 -7.94
N THR A 502 6.67 -15.22 -7.26
CA THR A 502 5.75 -16.33 -7.03
C THR A 502 4.63 -16.26 -8.06
N VAL A 503 4.24 -17.39 -8.64
CA VAL A 503 3.15 -17.44 -9.63
C VAL A 503 1.88 -17.95 -8.94
N GLY A 504 0.75 -17.26 -9.13
CA GLY A 504 -0.54 -17.65 -8.54
C GLY A 504 -1.67 -16.66 -8.82
N PHE A 505 -2.91 -17.09 -8.57
CA PHE A 505 -4.14 -16.31 -8.81
C PHE A 505 -4.09 -14.89 -8.22
N THR A 506 -3.59 -14.73 -7.01
CA THR A 506 -3.53 -13.41 -6.36
C THR A 506 -2.58 -12.46 -7.07
N ASN A 507 -1.47 -12.98 -7.58
CA ASN A 507 -0.51 -12.14 -8.30
C ASN A 507 -1.06 -11.75 -9.66
N ASP A 508 -1.84 -12.63 -10.29
CA ASP A 508 -2.60 -12.31 -11.50
C ASP A 508 -3.64 -11.22 -11.22
N LEU A 509 -4.45 -11.38 -10.18
CA LEU A 509 -5.44 -10.39 -9.76
C LEU A 509 -4.81 -9.02 -9.46
N ILE A 510 -3.70 -8.99 -8.72
CA ILE A 510 -2.95 -7.76 -8.42
C ILE A 510 -2.37 -7.15 -9.70
N SER A 511 -1.76 -7.96 -10.58
CA SER A 511 -1.17 -7.48 -11.83
C SER A 511 -2.21 -6.90 -12.79
N LEU A 512 -3.40 -7.50 -12.88
CA LEU A 512 -4.50 -6.98 -13.69
C LEU A 512 -5.00 -5.66 -13.13
N ASN A 513 -5.13 -5.52 -11.81
CA ASN A 513 -5.48 -4.24 -11.20
C ASN A 513 -4.39 -3.18 -11.40
N TYR A 514 -3.09 -3.52 -11.31
CA TYR A 514 -2.01 -2.59 -11.63
C TYR A 514 -2.02 -2.16 -13.09
N LEU A 515 -2.27 -3.08 -14.03
CA LEU A 515 -2.47 -2.76 -15.44
C LEU A 515 -3.67 -1.83 -15.64
N SER A 516 -4.81 -2.12 -14.99
CA SER A 516 -5.99 -1.26 -15.02
C SER A 516 -5.73 0.12 -14.42
N PHE A 517 -4.96 0.21 -13.32
CA PHE A 517 -4.53 1.47 -12.73
C PHE A 517 -3.68 2.29 -13.70
N LEU A 518 -2.63 1.68 -14.28
CA LEU A 518 -1.75 2.34 -15.24
C LEU A 518 -2.52 2.80 -16.47
N ALA A 519 -3.40 1.96 -17.03
CA ALA A 519 -4.25 2.33 -18.16
C ALA A 519 -5.21 3.49 -17.80
N MET A 520 -5.89 3.40 -16.66
CA MET A 520 -6.85 4.42 -16.23
C MET A 520 -6.20 5.74 -15.86
N THR A 521 -4.92 5.75 -15.47
CA THR A 521 -4.21 7.00 -15.16
C THR A 521 -4.11 7.92 -16.38
N ALA A 522 -4.10 7.34 -17.58
CA ALA A 522 -4.15 8.10 -18.82
C ALA A 522 -5.53 8.73 -19.09
N LEU A 523 -6.61 8.10 -18.62
CA LEU A 523 -7.99 8.47 -18.97
C LEU A 523 -8.67 9.34 -17.89
N SER A 524 -8.59 8.90 -16.63
CA SER A 524 -9.15 9.60 -15.48
C SER A 524 -8.49 9.02 -14.24
N GLY A 525 -7.66 9.81 -13.58
CA GLY A 525 -6.97 9.26 -12.44
C GLY A 525 -7.80 9.24 -11.15
N VAL A 526 -9.00 9.83 -11.09
CA VAL A 526 -9.94 9.54 -9.99
C VAL A 526 -10.31 8.06 -10.03
N TYR A 527 -10.62 7.53 -11.22
CA TYR A 527 -10.87 6.10 -11.39
C TYR A 527 -9.61 5.27 -11.18
N ALA A 528 -8.44 5.74 -11.65
CA ALA A 528 -7.18 5.06 -11.37
C ALA A 528 -6.93 4.93 -9.86
N HIS A 529 -7.02 6.03 -9.11
CA HIS A 529 -6.86 6.03 -7.66
C HIS A 529 -7.78 5.00 -7.01
N ARG A 530 -9.06 5.00 -7.37
CA ARG A 530 -10.04 4.05 -6.84
C ARG A 530 -9.68 2.59 -7.15
N ILE A 531 -9.16 2.30 -8.34
CA ILE A 531 -8.70 0.95 -8.69
C ILE A 531 -7.60 0.49 -7.74
N LEU A 532 -6.64 1.37 -7.48
CA LEU A 532 -5.50 1.07 -6.63
C LEU A 532 -5.88 0.94 -5.14
N VAL A 533 -6.81 1.77 -4.66
CA VAL A 533 -7.40 1.65 -3.30
C VAL A 533 -8.05 0.29 -3.11
N ASN A 534 -8.72 -0.21 -4.14
CA ASN A 534 -9.46 -1.45 -4.07
C ASN A 534 -8.61 -2.70 -4.28
N THR A 535 -7.33 -2.57 -4.63
CA THR A 535 -6.46 -3.71 -4.95
C THR A 535 -5.96 -4.42 -3.66
N PRO A 536 -5.99 -5.77 -3.56
CA PRO A 536 -5.60 -6.52 -2.36
C PRO A 536 -4.08 -6.67 -2.25
N THR A 537 -3.35 -5.57 -2.34
CA THR A 537 -1.87 -5.54 -2.36
C THR A 537 -1.24 -6.10 -1.07
N ALA A 538 -1.99 -6.16 0.03
CA ALA A 538 -1.56 -6.79 1.28
C ALA A 538 -1.18 -8.27 1.10
N LEU A 539 -1.78 -8.96 0.12
CA LEU A 539 -1.46 -10.36 -0.20
C LEU A 539 -0.05 -10.49 -0.79
N ALA A 540 0.36 -9.55 -1.65
CA ALA A 540 1.71 -9.50 -2.20
C ALA A 540 2.73 -9.28 -1.08
N LEU A 541 2.52 -8.26 -0.24
CA LEU A 541 3.41 -7.97 0.87
C LEU A 541 3.50 -9.11 1.89
N THR A 542 2.38 -9.79 2.19
CA THR A 542 2.37 -10.97 3.07
C THR A 542 3.24 -12.10 2.53
N THR A 543 3.17 -12.31 1.22
CA THR A 543 4.02 -13.29 0.55
C THR A 543 5.49 -12.93 0.76
N THR A 544 5.88 -11.66 0.57
CA THR A 544 7.23 -11.19 0.90
C THR A 544 7.61 -11.44 2.35
N LEU A 545 6.77 -11.04 3.32
CA LEU A 545 7.03 -11.22 4.75
C LEU A 545 7.25 -12.68 5.16
N SER A 546 6.57 -13.61 4.47
CA SER A 546 6.71 -15.04 4.73
C SER A 546 8.09 -15.59 4.36
N TYR A 547 8.82 -14.92 3.46
CA TYR A 547 10.18 -15.28 3.04
C TYR A 547 11.28 -14.52 3.80
N LEU A 548 10.92 -13.50 4.59
CA LEU A 548 11.88 -12.75 5.39
C LEU A 548 12.21 -13.47 6.70
N GLU A 549 13.46 -13.29 7.14
CA GLU A 549 13.90 -13.73 8.46
C GLU A 549 13.13 -12.94 9.56
N PRO A 550 12.98 -13.48 10.78
CA PRO A 550 12.14 -12.86 11.81
C PRO A 550 12.50 -11.40 12.12
N ASN A 551 13.78 -11.05 12.11
CA ASN A 551 14.24 -9.68 12.38
C ASN A 551 13.93 -8.75 11.22
N ASP A 552 14.22 -9.15 9.99
CA ASP A 552 13.88 -8.38 8.77
C ASP A 552 12.37 -8.17 8.64
N ARG A 553 11.58 -9.19 9.01
CA ARG A 553 10.11 -9.10 9.02
C ARG A 553 9.63 -8.04 10.01
N LYS A 554 10.15 -8.04 11.23
CA LYS A 554 9.83 -7.03 12.26
C LYS A 554 10.25 -5.63 11.80
N ALA A 555 11.45 -5.51 11.24
CA ALA A 555 11.97 -4.28 10.66
C ALA A 555 11.03 -3.71 9.58
N LEU A 556 10.60 -4.54 8.63
CA LEU A 556 9.68 -4.11 7.58
C LEU A 556 8.31 -3.70 8.15
N ILE A 557 7.73 -4.49 9.07
CA ILE A 557 6.46 -4.13 9.74
C ILE A 557 6.59 -2.78 10.47
N LEU A 558 7.71 -2.54 11.16
CA LEU A 558 7.99 -1.28 11.83
C LEU A 558 7.97 -0.11 10.83
N CYS A 559 8.68 -0.22 9.71
CA CYS A 559 8.70 0.80 8.67
C CYS A 559 7.30 1.11 8.11
N LEU A 560 6.45 0.09 7.97
CA LEU A 560 5.08 0.26 7.50
C LEU A 560 4.22 1.00 8.53
N ILE A 561 4.33 0.63 9.81
CA ILE A 561 3.63 1.32 10.90
C ILE A 561 4.06 2.79 10.93
N THR A 562 5.36 3.07 10.91
CA THR A 562 5.84 4.46 10.94
C THR A 562 5.37 5.26 9.74
N SER A 563 5.45 4.69 8.53
CA SER A 563 4.98 5.36 7.31
C SER A 563 3.47 5.62 7.35
N PHE A 564 2.70 4.66 7.90
CA PHE A 564 1.27 4.82 8.12
C PHE A 564 0.97 5.96 9.09
N LEU A 565 1.60 5.95 10.27
CA LEU A 565 1.42 6.96 11.32
C LEU A 565 1.77 8.36 10.82
N SER A 566 2.87 8.47 10.09
CA SER A 566 3.33 9.72 9.47
C SER A 566 2.23 10.39 8.63
N LYS A 567 1.57 9.60 7.77
CA LYS A 567 0.46 10.08 6.92
C LYS A 567 -0.82 10.30 7.70
N ALA A 568 -1.19 9.35 8.56
CA ALA A 568 -2.42 9.42 9.36
C ALA A 568 -2.46 10.65 10.26
N LEU A 569 -1.35 10.97 10.93
CA LEU A 569 -1.23 12.18 11.74
C LEU A 569 -1.24 13.46 10.88
N GLY A 570 -0.70 13.42 9.66
CA GLY A 570 -0.76 14.54 8.71
C GLY A 570 -2.18 14.89 8.25
N PHE A 571 -3.14 13.97 8.42
CA PHE A 571 -4.55 14.17 8.15
C PHE A 571 -5.33 14.86 9.29
N ILE A 572 -4.69 15.12 10.42
CA ILE A 572 -5.33 15.79 11.55
C ILE A 572 -5.19 17.31 11.35
N PRO A 573 -6.29 18.07 11.27
CA PRO A 573 -6.23 19.54 11.16
C PRO A 573 -5.45 20.14 12.33
N ASN A 574 -4.66 21.18 12.05
CA ASN A 574 -3.93 21.95 13.05
C ASN A 574 -2.91 21.17 13.89
N LEU A 575 -2.55 19.94 13.52
CA LEU A 575 -1.45 19.22 14.18
C LEU A 575 -0.11 19.66 13.56
N PRO A 576 0.76 20.38 14.29
CA PRO A 576 2.06 20.79 13.77
C PRO A 576 3.01 19.60 13.78
N LEU A 577 3.15 18.94 12.62
CA LEU A 577 4.15 17.87 12.44
C LEU A 577 5.57 18.42 12.30
N SER A 578 5.70 19.68 11.89
CA SER A 578 6.93 20.48 11.86
C SER A 578 6.87 21.56 12.93
#